data_AF-A0A5B0QDZ8-F1
#
_entry.id   AF-A0A5B0QDZ8-F1
#
_cell.length_a   1.000
_cell.length_b   1.000
_cell.length_c   1.000
_cell.angle_alpha   90.00
_cell.angle_beta   90.00
_cell.angle_gamma   90.00
#
_symmetry.space_group_name_H-M   'P 1'
#
loop_
_entity.id
_entity.type
_entity.pdbx_description
1 polymer ?
#
loop_
_entity_poly.entity_id
_entity_poly.type
_entity_poly.pdbx_seq_one_letter_code
_entity_poly.pdbx_strand_id
1 'polypeptide(L)'
;MTDISCLGFFTTLVIRNSDSSNQSGSGLRDAVFHRGRNNLHILCSNYEKVGDLNDHQSRFLGPLIGEIGQLSEPLTSRLFVGNSYPNKVFLRLFYVQAQHGNTSHVHGFIFSPSVLASHVMEAFTLSNIQIKKIPNYQPSHFFGVRQINNSPQTLLPEERLTVPGCRTTLMDHQQKAVEFIQRSESDNISIAHEIWTHPDNEWVKQVFSKAAARGLVDKDIVFDSHGCILADDMGLGKTLTTLTTIQLSQNQAVLFANEKLDRDVEMRTPATLIICPLSTLDNWINEINTHFDNGSLPYQVFYGKERSTIQFQDISRVAIVLATYESVCISGIKESNDGQQIGTSDQGRKKKSGLNLSNVRWFRIVLDEAHYMKDPKTNRSIVLLSLKAQRRLCLTGTPMQNNLGDLHNLLKFLRLEPWSNNSIWKQCVELPVQLCDPRGILTLQNLMNGISMRRLKTTVLELPEKVERVINIELKSPWNQIYEKNHETFASIYGNYVITQL
;
A
#
# COMPACT_ATOMS: atom_id res chain seq x y z
N MET A 1 20.12 22.15 32.73
CA MET A 1 20.47 23.32 31.90
C MET A 1 21.08 22.78 30.63
N THR A 2 20.42 23.04 29.49
CA THR A 2 20.87 22.72 28.13
C THR A 2 20.13 23.69 27.24
N ASP A 3 20.83 24.58 26.55
CA ASP A 3 20.21 25.76 25.94
C ASP A 3 19.44 25.41 24.66
N ILE A 4 18.19 25.88 24.58
CA ILE A 4 17.28 25.61 23.46
C ILE A 4 16.95 26.95 22.78
N SER A 5 17.86 27.40 21.92
CA SER A 5 17.55 28.45 20.94
C SER A 5 16.80 27.84 19.75
N CYS A 6 15.63 28.42 19.42
CA CYS A 6 14.63 27.84 18.51
C CYS A 6 14.47 28.67 17.22
N LEU A 7 14.32 28.03 16.05
CA LEU A 7 14.34 28.66 14.72
C LEU A 7 13.28 28.02 13.73
N GLY A 8 12.08 28.63 13.48
CA GLY A 8 10.94 28.21 12.58
C GLY A 8 9.79 29.23 12.22
N PHE A 9 9.21 29.66 11.05
CA PHE A 9 9.20 29.82 9.53
C PHE A 9 8.81 28.75 8.43
N PHE A 10 8.63 29.22 7.16
CA PHE A 10 8.24 28.62 5.81
C PHE A 10 6.93 29.14 5.12
N THR A 11 6.95 30.19 4.29
CA THR A 11 5.73 30.70 3.61
C THR A 11 5.14 29.76 2.53
N THR A 12 3.81 29.81 2.36
CA THR A 12 3.08 29.33 1.17
C THR A 12 1.91 30.28 0.84
N LEU A 13 1.47 30.33 -0.41
CA LEU A 13 0.48 31.29 -0.92
C LEU A 13 -0.95 30.72 -0.89
N VAL A 14 -1.90 31.54 -0.47
CA VAL A 14 -3.34 31.29 -0.70
C VAL A 14 -3.75 32.03 -1.97
N ILE A 15 -4.33 31.30 -2.93
CA ILE A 15 -4.86 31.84 -4.18
C ILE A 15 -6.06 32.75 -3.85
N ARG A 16 -6.00 34.04 -4.25
CA ARG A 16 -7.15 34.95 -4.21
C ARG A 16 -7.85 34.96 -5.57
N ASN A 17 -9.09 34.46 -5.61
CA ASN A 17 -10.02 34.70 -6.72
C ASN A 17 -11.08 35.73 -6.31
N SER A 18 -10.79 37.02 -6.52
CA SER A 18 -11.76 38.09 -6.83
C SER A 18 -11.06 39.45 -6.98
N ASP A 19 -11.76 40.40 -7.60
CA ASP A 19 -11.17 41.58 -8.22
C ASP A 19 -10.93 42.82 -7.31
N SER A 20 -10.05 43.67 -7.84
CA SER A 20 -10.00 45.14 -7.74
C SER A 20 -9.69 45.90 -6.43
N SER A 21 -8.82 46.91 -6.59
CA SER A 21 -8.67 48.15 -5.81
C SER A 21 -8.34 48.10 -4.29
N ASN A 22 -7.04 48.23 -4.01
CA ASN A 22 -6.41 49.06 -2.96
C ASN A 22 -7.25 49.51 -1.73
N GLN A 23 -6.93 48.97 -0.55
CA GLN A 23 -6.11 49.67 0.46
C GLN A 23 -5.65 48.75 1.62
N SER A 24 -4.57 49.14 2.29
CA SER A 24 -4.07 48.63 3.60
C SER A 24 -4.13 47.12 3.91
N GLY A 25 -3.21 46.35 3.32
CA GLY A 25 -2.33 45.46 4.12
C GLY A 25 -2.92 44.27 4.90
N SER A 26 -4.05 43.69 4.49
CA SER A 26 -4.67 42.52 5.14
C SER A 26 -3.98 41.17 4.81
N GLY A 27 -2.69 41.06 5.13
CA GLY A 27 -1.88 39.84 5.01
C GLY A 27 -1.66 39.12 6.35
N LEU A 28 -1.36 37.82 6.30
CA LEU A 28 -0.76 37.12 7.45
C LEU A 28 0.55 37.83 7.84
N ARG A 29 0.78 38.01 9.14
CA ARG A 29 2.10 38.38 9.67
C ARG A 29 2.66 37.18 10.41
N ASP A 30 3.90 36.77 10.10
CA ASP A 30 4.62 35.83 10.98
C ASP A 30 4.86 36.50 12.33
N ALA A 31 4.80 35.70 13.40
CA ALA A 31 4.97 36.15 14.77
C ALA A 31 6.02 35.30 15.49
N VAL A 32 6.68 35.90 16.49
CA VAL A 32 7.73 35.25 17.30
C VAL A 32 7.44 35.42 18.79
N PHE A 33 7.83 34.42 19.58
CA PHE A 33 7.85 34.52 21.04
C PHE A 33 9.17 35.14 21.51
N HIS A 34 9.09 36.03 22.49
CA HIS A 34 10.24 36.58 23.22
C HIS A 34 10.07 36.33 24.72
N ARG A 35 11.03 35.64 25.34
CA ARG A 35 10.95 35.29 26.77
C ARG A 35 11.39 36.46 27.66
N GLY A 36 10.42 37.18 28.21
CA GLY A 36 10.64 38.13 29.30
C GLY A 36 11.00 37.42 30.62
N ARG A 37 11.24 38.22 31.69
CA ARG A 37 11.59 37.69 33.02
C ARG A 37 10.47 36.84 33.63
N ASN A 38 9.23 37.33 33.54
CA ASN A 38 8.04 36.69 34.11
C ASN A 38 7.01 36.26 33.05
N ASN A 39 6.96 36.96 31.92
CA ASN A 39 5.92 36.85 30.90
C ASN A 39 6.52 36.52 29.53
N LEU A 40 5.78 35.79 28.70
CA LEU A 40 6.09 35.59 27.29
C LEU A 40 5.44 36.67 26.44
N HIS A 41 6.26 37.43 25.71
CA HIS A 41 5.83 38.49 24.80
C HIS A 41 5.65 37.92 23.39
N ILE A 42 4.63 38.38 22.67
CA ILE A 42 4.39 38.04 21.25
C ILE A 42 4.72 39.26 20.41
N LEU A 43 5.65 39.11 19.46
CA LEU A 43 6.10 40.18 18.55
C LEU A 43 5.77 39.81 17.09
N CYS A 44 5.42 40.80 16.27
CA CYS A 44 5.32 40.64 14.82
C CYS A 44 6.72 40.68 14.16
N SER A 45 6.79 40.33 12.87
CA SER A 45 8.01 40.38 12.04
C SER A 45 8.68 41.77 11.90
N ASN A 46 8.02 42.83 12.34
CA ASN A 46 8.54 44.20 12.46
C ASN A 46 8.87 44.61 13.90
N TYR A 47 8.93 43.64 14.82
CA TYR A 47 9.13 43.80 16.27
C TYR A 47 8.04 44.62 17.01
N GLU A 48 6.90 44.92 16.37
CA GLU A 48 5.73 45.46 17.07
C GLU A 48 5.20 44.44 18.08
N LYS A 49 4.96 44.90 19.32
CA LYS A 49 4.38 44.07 20.39
C LYS A 49 2.89 43.83 20.13
N VAL A 50 2.53 42.58 19.89
CA VAL A 50 1.16 42.13 19.62
C VAL A 50 0.37 41.94 20.94
N GLY A 51 1.04 41.43 21.97
CA GLY A 51 0.43 41.13 23.26
C GLY A 51 1.35 40.27 24.13
N ASP A 52 0.87 39.94 25.32
CA ASP A 52 1.56 39.04 26.27
C ASP A 52 0.71 37.80 26.53
N LEU A 53 1.36 36.65 26.69
CA LEU A 53 0.74 35.49 27.30
C LEU A 53 0.54 35.75 28.80
N ASN A 54 -0.54 35.20 29.38
CA ASN A 54 -0.80 35.34 30.81
C ASN A 54 0.24 34.57 31.65
N ASP A 55 0.31 34.88 32.95
CA ASP A 55 1.26 34.27 33.89
C ASP A 55 1.25 32.73 33.88
N HIS A 56 0.08 32.13 33.70
CA HIS A 56 -0.10 30.67 33.66
C HIS A 56 0.53 30.08 32.40
N GLN A 57 0.17 30.60 31.23
CA GLN A 57 0.75 30.23 29.94
C GLN A 57 2.26 30.48 29.89
N SER A 58 2.71 31.60 30.46
CA SER A 58 4.12 31.99 30.50
C SER A 58 4.99 31.03 31.33
N ARG A 59 4.43 30.45 32.42
CA ARG A 59 5.13 29.43 33.23
C ARG A 59 5.35 28.12 32.48
N PHE A 60 4.39 27.66 31.68
CA PHE A 60 4.48 26.37 30.97
C PHE A 60 5.21 26.48 29.63
N LEU A 61 5.01 27.54 28.86
CA LEU A 61 5.70 27.72 27.57
C LEU A 61 7.07 28.38 27.72
N GLY A 62 7.31 29.17 28.76
CA GLY A 62 8.59 29.87 28.98
C GLY A 62 9.81 28.94 28.92
N PRO A 63 9.81 27.77 29.60
CA PRO A 63 10.91 26.80 29.52
C PRO A 63 11.18 26.24 28.11
N LEU A 64 10.19 26.20 27.21
CA LEU A 64 10.32 25.60 25.87
C LEU A 64 10.97 26.52 24.83
N ILE A 65 11.10 27.81 25.14
CA ILE A 65 11.53 28.87 24.20
C ILE A 65 12.99 29.33 24.44
N GLY A 66 13.67 28.73 25.42
CA GLY A 66 15.07 29.03 25.75
C GLY A 66 15.23 29.93 26.97
N GLU A 67 16.38 30.59 27.12
CA GLU A 67 16.66 31.45 28.28
C GLU A 67 15.94 32.82 28.23
N ILE A 68 15.97 33.56 29.35
CA ILE A 68 15.38 34.90 29.43
C ILE A 68 16.12 35.84 28.46
N GLY A 69 15.37 36.51 27.58
CA GLY A 69 15.90 37.33 26.49
C GLY A 69 16.03 36.60 25.15
N GLN A 70 15.77 35.28 25.07
CA GLN A 70 15.78 34.56 23.79
C GLN A 70 14.48 34.78 22.99
N LEU A 71 14.66 34.74 21.67
CA LEU A 71 13.62 34.84 20.64
C LEU A 71 13.49 33.49 19.92
N SER A 72 12.29 33.15 19.45
CA SER A 72 12.12 32.14 18.39
C SER A 72 12.44 32.75 17.02
N GLU A 73 13.52 32.32 16.36
CA GLU A 73 13.90 32.68 14.99
C GLU A 73 12.96 32.00 13.94
N PRO A 74 13.04 32.37 12.64
CA PRO A 74 12.65 31.58 11.44
C PRO A 74 13.34 30.22 11.10
N LEU A 75 12.62 29.33 10.39
CA LEU A 75 13.08 28.10 9.69
C LEU A 75 13.58 28.47 8.30
N THR A 76 14.62 27.76 7.85
CA THR A 76 15.04 27.75 6.46
C THR A 76 15.37 26.32 6.00
N SER A 77 15.26 26.07 4.69
CA SER A 77 15.42 24.73 4.07
C SER A 77 16.78 24.07 4.29
N ARG A 78 17.79 24.84 4.70
CA ARG A 78 19.16 24.33 4.94
C ARG A 78 19.26 23.48 6.22
N LEU A 79 18.31 23.60 7.16
CA LEU A 79 18.39 22.95 8.48
C LEU A 79 17.99 21.46 8.49
N PHE A 80 17.35 20.96 7.43
CA PHE A 80 17.01 19.52 7.31
C PHE A 80 18.13 18.67 6.67
N VAL A 81 19.22 19.30 6.22
CA VAL A 81 20.37 18.61 5.61
C VAL A 81 21.39 18.24 6.68
N GLY A 82 21.02 17.33 7.59
CA GLY A 82 21.91 16.80 8.63
C GLY A 82 21.20 16.22 9.85
N ASN A 83 21.45 14.96 10.17
CA ASN A 83 20.76 14.17 11.21
C ASN A 83 21.18 14.51 12.67
N SER A 84 21.46 15.77 12.99
CA SER A 84 22.32 16.15 14.13
C SER A 84 21.64 16.69 15.39
N TYR A 85 20.30 16.76 15.48
CA TYR A 85 19.62 17.46 16.59
C TYR A 85 18.40 16.70 17.18
N PRO A 86 18.61 15.62 17.96
CA PRO A 86 17.52 14.76 18.47
C PRO A 86 16.60 15.41 19.52
N ASN A 87 17.00 16.53 20.14
CA ASN A 87 16.31 17.12 21.31
C ASN A 87 15.68 18.51 21.04
N LYS A 88 15.47 18.92 19.78
CA LYS A 88 14.91 20.25 19.44
C LYS A 88 13.42 20.18 19.09
N VAL A 89 12.62 21.05 19.69
CA VAL A 89 11.23 21.32 19.28
C VAL A 89 11.23 22.54 18.37
N PHE A 90 10.54 22.46 17.23
CA PHE A 90 10.35 23.58 16.31
C PHE A 90 8.92 24.07 16.42
N LEU A 91 8.74 25.37 16.62
CA LEU A 91 7.44 26.00 16.77
C LEU A 91 7.37 27.20 15.85
N ARG A 92 6.22 27.40 15.21
CA ARG A 92 5.97 28.56 14.35
C ARG A 92 4.61 29.16 14.61
N LEU A 93 4.56 30.49 14.68
CA LEU A 93 3.33 31.25 14.85
C LEU A 93 2.97 32.09 13.62
N PHE A 94 1.67 32.33 13.47
CA PHE A 94 1.07 33.26 12.53
C PHE A 94 0.05 34.13 13.28
N TYR A 95 0.12 35.43 13.08
CA TYR A 95 -0.86 36.38 13.58
C TYR A 95 -1.97 36.60 12.54
N VAL A 96 -3.23 36.43 12.97
CA VAL A 96 -4.43 36.64 12.16
C VAL A 96 -5.32 37.67 12.85
N GLN A 97 -5.62 38.76 12.15
CA GLN A 97 -6.54 39.80 12.60
C GLN A 97 -7.85 39.67 11.84
N ALA A 98 -8.97 39.48 12.56
CA ALA A 98 -10.29 39.37 11.95
C ALA A 98 -10.73 40.72 11.37
N GLN A 99 -11.26 40.74 10.15
CA GLN A 99 -11.65 42.00 9.48
C GLN A 99 -12.90 42.67 10.09
N HIS A 100 -13.72 41.92 10.84
CA HIS A 100 -14.99 42.38 11.42
C HIS A 100 -15.10 42.08 12.92
N GLY A 101 -14.00 42.19 13.67
CA GLY A 101 -14.04 42.10 15.13
C GLY A 101 -12.71 42.48 15.80
N ASN A 102 -12.78 43.00 17.03
CA ASN A 102 -11.60 43.32 17.86
C ASN A 102 -10.84 42.08 18.37
N THR A 103 -11.21 40.87 17.91
CA THR A 103 -10.58 39.60 18.26
C THR A 103 -9.46 39.28 17.28
N SER A 104 -8.21 39.37 17.74
CA SER A 104 -7.05 38.82 17.04
C SER A 104 -6.68 37.44 17.59
N HIS A 105 -6.12 36.59 16.73
CA HIS A 105 -5.77 35.22 17.06
C HIS A 105 -4.36 34.88 16.58
N VAL A 106 -3.60 34.21 17.46
CA VAL A 106 -2.30 33.64 17.13
C VAL A 106 -2.51 32.13 16.91
N HIS A 107 -2.22 31.69 15.70
CA HIS A 107 -2.25 30.27 15.30
C HIS A 107 -0.82 29.76 15.12
N GLY A 108 -0.60 28.45 15.18
CA GLY A 108 0.74 27.92 14.99
C GLY A 108 0.81 26.42 14.74
N PHE A 109 1.98 25.99 14.28
CA PHE A 109 2.34 24.58 14.12
C PHE A 109 3.50 24.25 15.06
N ILE A 110 3.48 23.02 15.58
CA ILE A 110 4.45 22.49 16.54
C ILE A 110 4.99 21.19 15.95
N PHE A 111 6.32 21.07 15.88
CA PHE A 111 7.02 19.88 15.39
C PHE A 111 7.99 19.42 16.47
N SER A 112 7.91 18.15 16.85
CA SER A 112 8.70 17.56 17.93
C SER A 112 9.23 16.19 17.51
N PRO A 113 10.45 15.81 17.95
CA PRO A 113 10.86 14.41 18.04
C PRO A 113 9.78 13.59 18.76
N SER A 114 9.56 12.35 18.32
CA SER A 114 8.56 11.43 18.88
C SER A 114 8.77 11.19 20.38
N VAL A 115 10.03 11.12 20.83
CA VAL A 115 10.43 10.93 22.23
C VAL A 115 9.95 12.06 23.15
N LEU A 116 9.85 13.30 22.64
CA LEU A 116 9.43 14.48 23.40
C LEU A 116 7.94 14.84 23.22
N ALA A 117 7.24 14.13 22.33
CA ALA A 117 5.88 14.46 21.92
C ALA A 117 4.86 14.48 23.07
N SER A 118 4.97 13.53 24.01
CA SER A 118 4.12 13.46 25.21
C SER A 118 4.26 14.70 26.10
N HIS A 119 5.51 15.08 26.41
CA HIS A 119 5.81 16.22 27.26
C HIS A 119 5.41 17.57 26.63
N VAL A 120 5.55 17.70 25.30
CA VAL A 120 5.05 18.87 24.56
C VAL A 120 3.51 18.92 24.60
N MET A 121 2.81 17.81 24.35
CA MET A 121 1.35 17.74 24.45
C MET A 121 0.86 18.11 25.86
N GLU A 122 1.51 17.58 26.90
CA GLU A 122 1.21 17.89 28.30
C GLU A 122 1.39 19.37 28.62
N ALA A 123 2.54 19.98 28.28
CA ALA A 123 2.81 21.39 28.53
C ALA A 123 1.79 22.33 27.86
N PHE A 124 1.37 22.02 26.62
CA PHE A 124 0.34 22.79 25.92
C PHE A 124 -1.06 22.59 26.53
N THR A 125 -1.42 21.37 26.92
CA THR A 125 -2.67 21.10 27.66
C THR A 125 -2.71 21.85 28.99
N LEU A 126 -1.64 21.81 29.78
CA LEU A 126 -1.53 22.54 31.05
C LEU A 126 -1.59 24.06 30.86
N SER A 127 -1.04 24.59 29.76
CA SER A 127 -1.14 26.02 29.40
C SER A 127 -2.55 26.47 28.95
N ASN A 128 -3.51 25.54 28.83
CA ASN A 128 -4.87 25.76 28.33
C ASN A 128 -4.89 26.30 26.87
N ILE A 129 -3.99 25.82 26.02
CA ILE A 129 -3.92 26.16 24.59
C ILE A 129 -4.44 25.00 23.75
N GLN A 130 -5.44 25.27 22.91
CA GLN A 130 -6.10 24.24 22.08
C GLN A 130 -5.21 23.77 20.92
N ILE A 131 -4.55 22.62 21.09
CA ILE A 131 -3.99 21.88 19.95
C ILE A 131 -5.14 21.28 19.14
N LYS A 132 -5.25 21.67 17.87
CA LYS A 132 -6.26 21.17 16.91
C LYS A 132 -5.60 20.32 15.84
N LYS A 133 -6.23 19.20 15.46
CA LYS A 133 -5.79 18.43 14.29
C LYS A 133 -6.11 19.20 13.01
N ILE A 134 -5.13 19.28 12.11
CA ILE A 134 -5.32 19.66 10.72
C ILE A 134 -6.10 18.53 10.03
N PRO A 135 -7.28 18.76 9.44
CA PRO A 135 -7.97 17.75 8.63
C PRO A 135 -7.23 17.51 7.31
N ASN A 136 -7.33 16.30 6.77
CA ASN A 136 -6.71 15.89 5.50
C ASN A 136 -5.18 16.12 5.45
N TYR A 137 -4.49 15.93 6.58
CA TYR A 137 -3.05 16.12 6.71
C TYR A 137 -2.25 15.15 5.83
N GLN A 138 -1.44 15.68 4.92
CA GLN A 138 -0.53 14.91 4.07
C GLN A 138 0.94 15.16 4.49
N PRO A 139 1.66 14.16 5.05
CA PRO A 139 3.05 14.32 5.51
C PRO A 139 4.03 14.86 4.46
N SER A 140 3.77 14.63 3.17
CA SER A 140 4.54 15.18 2.04
C SER A 140 4.67 16.70 2.08
N HIS A 141 3.63 17.41 2.52
CA HIS A 141 3.62 18.87 2.63
C HIS A 141 4.30 19.39 3.91
N PHE A 142 4.76 18.49 4.79
CA PHE A 142 5.38 18.78 6.09
C PHE A 142 6.69 17.99 6.28
N PHE A 143 7.50 17.87 5.22
CA PHE A 143 8.82 17.23 5.24
C PHE A 143 8.82 15.77 5.74
N GLY A 144 7.72 15.04 5.56
CA GLY A 144 7.56 13.65 6.03
C GLY A 144 7.16 13.52 7.51
N VAL A 145 7.07 14.62 8.26
CA VAL A 145 6.60 14.60 9.66
C VAL A 145 5.17 14.05 9.71
N ARG A 146 4.90 13.17 10.69
CA ARG A 146 3.58 12.57 10.90
C ARG A 146 2.83 13.32 12.00
N GLN A 147 1.54 13.56 11.78
CA GLN A 147 0.65 14.11 12.79
C GLN A 147 0.35 13.07 13.88
N ILE A 148 0.36 13.49 15.15
CA ILE A 148 0.11 12.62 16.30
C ILE A 148 -1.37 12.22 16.36
N ASN A 149 -1.62 10.93 16.59
CA ASN A 149 -2.94 10.40 16.90
C ASN A 149 -3.06 10.16 18.41
N ASN A 150 -3.82 11.03 19.10
CA ASN A 150 -4.03 10.92 20.54
C ASN A 150 -4.78 9.62 20.92
N SER A 151 -4.05 8.69 21.53
CA SER A 151 -4.52 7.92 22.69
C SER A 151 -3.38 7.90 23.72
N PRO A 152 -3.67 8.10 25.02
CA PRO A 152 -2.64 8.04 26.05
C PRO A 152 -2.35 6.58 26.42
N GLN A 153 -1.54 5.91 25.59
CA GLN A 153 -0.89 4.67 25.95
C GLN A 153 0.62 4.87 25.94
N THR A 154 1.27 4.44 27.02
CA THR A 154 2.70 4.53 27.23
C THR A 154 3.42 3.77 26.12
N LEU A 155 4.21 4.46 25.30
CA LEU A 155 5.10 3.82 24.33
C LEU A 155 6.25 3.14 25.07
N LEU A 156 5.98 1.95 25.59
CA LEU A 156 6.96 0.87 25.59
C LEU A 156 7.47 0.68 24.15
N PRO A 157 8.69 0.16 23.94
CA PRO A 157 9.15 -0.20 22.59
C PRO A 157 8.11 -1.08 21.91
N GLU A 158 7.76 -0.80 20.65
CA GLU A 158 6.82 -1.64 19.87
C GLU A 158 7.21 -3.12 20.04
N GLU A 159 6.29 -3.96 20.55
CA GLU A 159 6.56 -5.38 20.79
C GLU A 159 6.84 -6.08 19.47
N ARG A 160 8.12 -6.09 19.08
CA ARG A 160 8.57 -6.55 17.75
C ARG A 160 8.03 -7.94 17.48
N LEU A 161 7.30 -8.07 16.37
CA LEU A 161 6.53 -9.24 16.01
C LEU A 161 7.42 -10.50 16.03
N THR A 162 7.29 -11.32 17.09
CA THR A 162 8.10 -12.54 17.26
C THR A 162 7.53 -13.67 16.40
N VAL A 163 8.36 -14.21 15.50
CA VAL A 163 7.94 -15.21 14.52
C VAL A 163 8.56 -16.56 14.90
N PRO A 164 7.77 -17.57 15.33
CA PRO A 164 8.31 -18.85 15.77
C PRO A 164 9.13 -19.55 14.68
N GLY A 165 10.39 -19.90 14.98
CA GLY A 165 11.29 -20.57 14.03
C GLY A 165 11.81 -19.69 12.88
N CYS A 166 11.66 -18.36 12.97
CA CYS A 166 12.34 -17.42 12.07
C CYS A 166 13.63 -16.89 12.73
N ARG A 167 14.77 -17.08 12.07
CA ARG A 167 16.08 -16.58 12.52
C ARG A 167 16.30 -15.10 12.23
N THR A 168 15.47 -14.49 11.39
CA THR A 168 15.67 -13.12 10.90
C THR A 168 14.67 -12.14 11.52
N THR A 169 15.19 -11.14 12.23
CA THR A 169 14.39 -10.04 12.77
C THR A 169 13.81 -9.19 11.63
N LEU A 170 12.50 -9.01 11.61
CA LEU A 170 11.83 -8.18 10.62
C LEU A 170 12.12 -6.69 10.82
N MET A 171 12.38 -5.98 9.72
CA MET A 171 12.41 -4.52 9.69
C MET A 171 11.00 -3.94 9.92
N ASP A 172 10.91 -2.72 10.44
CA ASP A 172 9.64 -2.09 10.84
C ASP A 172 8.61 -2.03 9.70
N HIS A 173 9.05 -1.86 8.45
CA HIS A 173 8.16 -1.90 7.28
C HIS A 173 7.70 -3.32 6.96
N GLN A 174 8.50 -4.35 7.20
CA GLN A 174 8.09 -5.74 7.01
C GLN A 174 7.03 -6.11 8.05
N GLN A 175 7.22 -5.73 9.33
CA GLN A 175 6.23 -5.93 10.39
C GLN A 175 4.88 -5.28 10.02
N LYS A 176 4.90 -4.01 9.60
CA LYS A 176 3.70 -3.27 9.16
C LYS A 176 3.05 -3.82 7.87
N ALA A 177 3.76 -4.62 7.07
CA ALA A 177 3.15 -5.38 5.97
C ALA A 177 2.55 -6.72 6.42
N VAL A 178 3.15 -7.40 7.40
CA VAL A 178 2.54 -8.59 8.02
C VAL A 178 1.23 -8.21 8.71
N GLU A 179 1.20 -7.10 9.46
CA GLU A 179 0.00 -6.52 10.07
C GLU A 179 -1.09 -6.24 9.02
N PHE A 180 -0.73 -5.62 7.89
CA PHE A 180 -1.65 -5.31 6.80
C PHE A 180 -2.24 -6.58 6.17
N ILE A 181 -1.41 -7.61 5.91
CA ILE A 181 -1.89 -8.89 5.40
C ILE A 181 -2.79 -9.57 6.44
N GLN A 182 -2.42 -9.60 7.72
CA GLN A 182 -3.23 -10.16 8.81
C GLN A 182 -4.59 -9.45 8.95
N ARG A 183 -4.65 -8.12 8.79
CA ARG A 183 -5.91 -7.37 8.71
C ARG A 183 -6.75 -7.82 7.52
N SER A 184 -6.14 -7.97 6.34
CA SER A 184 -6.83 -8.41 5.10
C SER A 184 -7.29 -9.86 5.12
N GLU A 185 -6.72 -10.69 6.00
CA GLU A 185 -7.06 -12.10 6.20
C GLU A 185 -7.95 -12.35 7.44
N SER A 186 -8.38 -11.28 8.12
CA SER A 186 -9.19 -11.38 9.33
C SER A 186 -10.64 -11.76 9.01
N ASP A 187 -11.21 -12.67 9.79
CA ASP A 187 -12.62 -13.02 9.71
C ASP A 187 -13.53 -11.94 10.36
N ASN A 188 -12.95 -11.02 11.14
CA ASN A 188 -13.66 -9.93 11.82
C ASN A 188 -13.78 -8.64 10.98
N ILE A 189 -13.01 -8.49 9.89
CA ILE A 189 -12.90 -7.24 9.11
C ILE A 189 -12.90 -7.58 7.62
N SER A 190 -14.01 -7.29 6.93
CA SER A 190 -14.06 -7.40 5.47
C SER A 190 -13.73 -6.06 4.81
N ILE A 191 -12.56 -5.99 4.19
CA ILE A 191 -12.09 -4.80 3.44
C ILE A 191 -13.05 -4.47 2.29
N ALA A 192 -13.66 -5.48 1.64
CA ALA A 192 -14.69 -5.25 0.63
C ALA A 192 -15.91 -4.54 1.20
N HIS A 193 -16.32 -4.86 2.43
CA HIS A 193 -17.41 -4.17 3.11
C HIS A 193 -17.05 -2.75 3.54
N GLU A 194 -15.82 -2.49 4.00
CA GLU A 194 -15.33 -1.14 4.30
C GLU A 194 -15.33 -0.25 3.03
N ILE A 195 -14.83 -0.77 1.91
CA ILE A 195 -14.84 -0.07 0.61
C ILE A 195 -16.29 0.12 0.12
N TRP A 196 -17.15 -0.89 0.22
CA TRP A 196 -18.56 -0.80 -0.19
C TRP A 196 -19.33 0.23 0.62
N THR A 197 -19.12 0.31 1.94
CA THR A 197 -19.84 1.23 2.80
C THR A 197 -19.41 2.69 2.64
N HIS A 198 -18.16 2.95 2.24
CA HIS A 198 -17.56 4.29 2.10
C HIS A 198 -18.47 5.33 1.40
N PRO A 199 -18.53 6.60 1.87
CA PRO A 199 -19.42 7.64 1.31
C PRO A 199 -19.25 7.85 -0.19
N ASP A 200 -18.00 7.95 -0.67
CA ASP A 200 -17.67 8.18 -2.08
C ASP A 200 -18.20 7.08 -3.03
N ASN A 201 -18.58 5.92 -2.48
CA ASN A 201 -19.11 4.78 -3.25
C ASN A 201 -20.65 4.68 -3.19
N GLU A 202 -21.35 5.65 -2.60
CA GLU A 202 -22.82 5.65 -2.55
C GLU A 202 -23.46 5.64 -3.95
N TRP A 203 -22.92 6.38 -4.91
CA TRP A 203 -23.39 6.34 -6.29
C TRP A 203 -23.24 4.94 -6.92
N VAL A 204 -22.22 4.17 -6.50
CA VAL A 204 -22.01 2.79 -6.97
C VAL A 204 -23.10 1.86 -6.43
N LYS A 205 -23.53 2.06 -5.18
CA LYS A 205 -24.71 1.36 -4.61
C LYS A 205 -25.97 1.60 -5.46
N GLN A 206 -26.13 2.79 -6.02
CA GLN A 206 -27.24 3.13 -6.93
C GLN A 206 -27.11 2.51 -8.34
N VAL A 207 -25.89 2.26 -8.83
CA VAL A 207 -25.67 1.52 -10.08
C VAL A 207 -25.94 0.03 -9.86
N PHE A 208 -25.41 -0.53 -8.77
CA PHE A 208 -25.61 -1.92 -8.38
C PHE A 208 -27.10 -2.25 -8.17
N SER A 209 -27.85 -1.44 -7.42
CA SER A 209 -29.28 -1.69 -7.19
C SER A 209 -30.11 -1.66 -8.48
N LYS A 210 -29.75 -0.79 -9.45
CA LYS A 210 -30.35 -0.78 -10.80
C LYS A 210 -29.96 -2.01 -11.62
N ALA A 211 -28.75 -2.56 -11.46
CA ALA A 211 -28.34 -3.80 -12.09
C ALA A 211 -29.06 -5.02 -11.48
N ALA A 212 -29.18 -5.07 -10.15
CA ALA A 212 -29.86 -6.14 -9.41
C ALA A 212 -31.38 -6.15 -9.67
N ALA A 213 -32.01 -4.97 -9.78
CA ALA A 213 -33.40 -4.83 -10.19
C ALA A 213 -33.66 -5.30 -11.64
N ARG A 214 -32.61 -5.37 -12.48
CA ARG A 214 -32.65 -5.90 -13.85
C ARG A 214 -32.21 -7.37 -13.95
N GLY A 215 -31.86 -8.02 -12.85
CA GLY A 215 -31.34 -9.40 -12.84
C GLY A 215 -29.95 -9.55 -13.48
N LEU A 216 -29.15 -8.48 -13.55
CA LEU A 216 -27.79 -8.50 -14.13
C LEU A 216 -26.70 -8.86 -13.10
N VAL A 217 -27.04 -8.80 -11.83
CA VAL A 217 -26.24 -9.22 -10.66
C VAL A 217 -27.19 -9.75 -9.59
N ASP A 218 -26.70 -10.60 -8.70
CA ASP A 218 -27.45 -11.03 -7.51
C ASP A 218 -27.70 -9.84 -6.57
N LYS A 219 -28.77 -9.93 -5.77
CA LYS A 219 -29.18 -8.83 -4.85
C LYS A 219 -28.31 -8.78 -3.59
N ASP A 220 -27.90 -9.94 -3.11
CA ASP A 220 -27.21 -10.12 -1.84
C ASP A 220 -25.71 -10.26 -2.08
N ILE A 221 -24.92 -9.28 -1.63
CA ILE A 221 -23.46 -9.29 -1.78
C ILE A 221 -22.86 -10.04 -0.58
N VAL A 222 -22.14 -11.12 -0.85
CA VAL A 222 -21.30 -11.80 0.14
C VAL A 222 -19.91 -11.17 0.12
N PHE A 223 -19.44 -10.70 1.28
CA PHE A 223 -18.16 -10.00 1.43
C PHE A 223 -17.06 -10.92 2.03
N ASP A 224 -16.92 -12.15 1.53
CA ASP A 224 -16.00 -13.21 2.02
C ASP A 224 -14.56 -13.13 1.45
N SER A 225 -14.19 -11.96 0.91
CA SER A 225 -12.88 -11.75 0.28
C SER A 225 -11.76 -11.55 1.31
N HIS A 226 -11.03 -12.62 1.65
CA HIS A 226 -9.85 -12.55 2.49
C HIS A 226 -8.57 -12.44 1.63
N GLY A 227 -7.89 -11.30 1.65
CA GLY A 227 -6.70 -11.08 0.85
C GLY A 227 -6.37 -9.63 0.47
N CYS A 228 -5.18 -9.44 -0.09
CA CYS A 228 -4.67 -8.13 -0.52
C CYS A 228 -3.60 -8.21 -1.62
N ILE A 229 -3.14 -7.03 -2.06
CA ILE A 229 -2.07 -6.83 -3.05
C ILE A 229 -0.87 -6.15 -2.38
N LEU A 230 0.20 -6.89 -2.10
CA LEU A 230 1.47 -6.32 -1.62
C LEU A 230 2.27 -5.78 -2.82
N ALA A 231 2.08 -4.50 -3.08
CA ALA A 231 2.61 -3.76 -4.22
C ALA A 231 3.90 -2.97 -3.92
N ASP A 232 4.61 -3.37 -2.85
CA ASP A 232 5.94 -2.86 -2.49
C ASP A 232 6.97 -3.01 -3.62
N ASP A 233 7.90 -2.05 -3.67
CA ASP A 233 9.05 -2.03 -4.59
C ASP A 233 9.94 -3.30 -4.47
N MET A 234 10.63 -3.63 -5.56
CA MET A 234 11.45 -4.85 -5.70
C MET A 234 12.66 -4.80 -4.77
N GLY A 235 12.70 -5.65 -3.75
CA GLY A 235 13.76 -5.67 -2.74
C GLY A 235 13.37 -5.13 -1.35
N LEU A 236 12.13 -4.69 -1.14
CA LEU A 236 11.62 -4.40 0.22
C LEU A 236 11.32 -5.67 1.07
N GLY A 237 11.67 -6.86 0.58
CA GLY A 237 11.56 -8.13 1.33
C GLY A 237 10.18 -8.80 1.31
N LYS A 238 9.40 -8.63 0.24
CA LYS A 238 8.05 -9.23 0.07
C LYS A 238 8.01 -10.74 0.35
N THR A 239 9.06 -11.46 -0.04
CA THR A 239 9.24 -12.91 0.16
C THR A 239 9.25 -13.25 1.66
N LEU A 240 10.21 -12.72 2.43
CA LEU A 240 10.29 -12.88 3.88
C LEU A 240 9.01 -12.44 4.60
N THR A 241 8.42 -11.29 4.23
CA THR A 241 7.11 -10.86 4.76
C THR A 241 6.03 -11.93 4.57
N THR A 242 5.94 -12.51 3.37
CA THR A 242 4.97 -13.56 3.05
C THR A 242 5.23 -14.85 3.83
N LEU A 243 6.49 -15.30 3.92
CA LEU A 243 6.88 -16.47 4.71
C LEU A 243 6.54 -16.29 6.21
N THR A 244 6.76 -15.09 6.76
CA THR A 244 6.31 -14.74 8.11
C THR A 244 4.79 -14.83 8.27
N THR A 245 4.01 -14.25 7.36
CA THR A 245 2.54 -14.35 7.42
C THR A 245 2.08 -15.81 7.39
N ILE A 246 2.71 -16.66 6.54
CA ILE A 246 2.42 -18.09 6.50
C ILE A 246 2.66 -18.73 7.87
N GLN A 247 3.84 -18.53 8.46
CA GLN A 247 4.20 -19.11 9.75
C GLN A 247 3.28 -18.66 10.90
N LEU A 248 2.97 -17.36 10.99
CA LEU A 248 2.05 -16.83 12.02
C LEU A 248 0.61 -17.34 11.85
N SER A 249 0.21 -17.69 10.62
CA SER A 249 -1.13 -18.23 10.32
C SER A 249 -1.26 -19.75 10.47
N GLN A 250 -0.20 -20.47 10.83
CA GLN A 250 -0.14 -21.94 10.81
C GLN A 250 -1.28 -22.61 11.59
N ASN A 251 -1.63 -22.10 12.77
CA ASN A 251 -2.75 -22.62 13.57
C ASN A 251 -4.11 -22.47 12.87
N GLN A 252 -4.35 -21.33 12.21
CA GLN A 252 -5.58 -21.09 11.44
C GLN A 252 -5.66 -22.01 10.22
N ALA A 253 -4.51 -22.28 9.58
CA ALA A 253 -4.42 -23.20 8.45
C ALA A 253 -4.78 -24.65 8.83
N VAL A 254 -4.28 -25.11 9.99
CA VAL A 254 -4.60 -26.45 10.53
C VAL A 254 -6.07 -26.56 10.93
N LEU A 255 -6.67 -25.50 11.49
CA LEU A 255 -8.12 -25.48 11.78
C LEU A 255 -8.95 -25.55 10.50
N PHE A 256 -8.62 -24.75 9.48
CA PHE A 256 -9.28 -24.77 8.16
C PHE A 256 -9.23 -26.15 7.50
N ALA A 257 -8.11 -26.88 7.63
CA ALA A 257 -7.96 -28.21 7.06
C ALA A 257 -8.76 -29.29 7.80
N ASN A 258 -8.97 -29.12 9.11
CA ASN A 258 -9.72 -30.04 9.97
C ASN A 258 -11.22 -29.72 10.08
N GLU A 259 -11.67 -28.58 9.54
CA GLU A 259 -13.09 -28.21 9.49
C GLU A 259 -13.88 -29.24 8.66
N LYS A 260 -14.76 -30.00 9.35
CA LYS A 260 -15.72 -30.90 8.72
C LYS A 260 -16.90 -30.10 8.17
N LEU A 261 -17.36 -30.47 6.98
CA LEU A 261 -18.59 -29.98 6.37
C LEU A 261 -19.41 -31.18 5.92
N ASP A 262 -20.74 -31.03 5.85
CA ASP A 262 -21.69 -32.09 5.46
C ASP A 262 -21.60 -32.51 3.97
N ARG A 263 -20.46 -32.25 3.32
CA ARG A 263 -20.14 -32.62 1.94
C ARG A 263 -18.71 -33.18 1.89
N ASP A 264 -18.58 -34.47 2.19
CA ASP A 264 -17.34 -35.27 2.32
C ASP A 264 -16.47 -35.41 1.04
N VAL A 265 -16.30 -34.34 0.24
CA VAL A 265 -15.70 -34.40 -1.11
C VAL A 265 -14.62 -33.34 -1.37
N GLU A 266 -14.55 -32.23 -0.61
CA GLU A 266 -13.50 -31.21 -0.84
C GLU A 266 -12.18 -31.54 -0.12
N MET A 267 -11.12 -31.79 -0.91
CA MET A 267 -9.76 -31.99 -0.42
C MET A 267 -9.16 -30.68 0.14
N ARG A 268 -9.30 -30.43 1.44
CA ARG A 268 -8.77 -29.24 2.14
C ARG A 268 -7.33 -29.44 2.63
N THR A 269 -6.44 -28.49 2.37
CA THR A 269 -5.04 -28.52 2.85
C THR A 269 -4.68 -27.28 3.67
N PRO A 270 -3.88 -27.42 4.76
CA PRO A 270 -3.32 -26.27 5.47
C PRO A 270 -2.22 -25.56 4.65
N ALA A 271 -1.71 -26.19 3.58
CA ALA A 271 -0.62 -25.64 2.80
C ALA A 271 -1.01 -24.30 2.13
N THR A 272 -0.05 -23.37 2.09
CA THR A 272 -0.08 -22.21 1.21
C THR A 272 0.49 -22.60 -0.15
N LEU A 273 -0.29 -22.47 -1.23
CA LEU A 273 0.21 -22.64 -2.59
C LEU A 273 0.84 -21.33 -3.07
N ILE A 274 2.14 -21.33 -3.30
CA ILE A 274 2.89 -20.20 -3.85
C ILE A 274 3.16 -20.49 -5.32
N ILE A 275 2.57 -19.67 -6.21
CA ILE A 275 2.71 -19.77 -7.66
C ILE A 275 3.64 -18.67 -8.13
N CYS A 276 4.76 -19.02 -8.74
CA CYS A 276 5.81 -18.08 -9.13
C CYS A 276 6.35 -18.32 -10.56
N PRO A 277 7.11 -17.36 -11.12
CA PRO A 277 7.98 -17.60 -12.27
C PRO A 277 9.02 -18.70 -12.00
N LEU A 278 9.45 -19.43 -13.04
CA LEU A 278 10.48 -20.47 -12.89
C LEU A 278 11.81 -19.89 -12.40
N SER A 279 12.16 -18.66 -12.80
CA SER A 279 13.39 -17.96 -12.40
C SER A 279 13.44 -17.53 -10.93
N THR A 280 12.32 -17.56 -10.21
CA THR A 280 12.24 -17.21 -8.78
C THR A 280 12.02 -18.42 -7.88
N LEU A 281 11.75 -19.60 -8.44
CA LEU A 281 11.45 -20.83 -7.69
C LEU A 281 12.56 -21.19 -6.69
N ASP A 282 13.81 -21.20 -7.15
CA ASP A 282 14.97 -21.48 -6.31
C ASP A 282 15.25 -20.35 -5.29
N ASN A 283 14.85 -19.11 -5.59
CA ASN A 283 14.93 -18.01 -4.63
C ASN A 283 13.98 -18.24 -3.45
N TRP A 284 12.74 -18.65 -3.69
CA TRP A 284 11.80 -19.02 -2.62
C TRP A 284 12.32 -20.17 -1.75
N ILE A 285 12.95 -21.19 -2.36
CA ILE A 285 13.60 -22.28 -1.64
C ILE A 285 14.75 -21.75 -0.76
N ASN A 286 15.61 -20.91 -1.31
CA ASN A 286 16.74 -20.32 -0.60
C ASN A 286 16.30 -19.40 0.55
N GLU A 287 15.24 -18.60 0.37
CA GLU A 287 14.72 -17.72 1.43
C GLU A 287 14.12 -18.51 2.60
N ILE A 288 13.37 -19.59 2.33
CA ILE A 288 12.87 -20.49 3.38
C ILE A 288 14.06 -21.06 4.17
N ASN A 289 15.04 -21.65 3.47
CA ASN A 289 16.20 -22.29 4.10
C ASN A 289 17.15 -21.29 4.79
N THR A 290 17.17 -20.02 4.36
CA THR A 290 18.00 -18.96 4.97
C THR A 290 17.35 -18.36 6.20
N HIS A 291 16.04 -18.07 6.16
CA HIS A 291 15.35 -17.31 7.21
C HIS A 291 14.67 -18.18 8.27
N PHE A 292 14.36 -19.46 8.00
CA PHE A 292 13.61 -20.32 8.91
C PHE A 292 14.37 -21.58 9.33
N ASP A 293 14.06 -22.08 10.52
CA ASP A 293 14.66 -23.28 11.09
C ASP A 293 14.17 -24.57 10.43
N ASN A 294 15.05 -25.58 10.42
CA ASN A 294 14.86 -26.81 9.67
C ASN A 294 13.59 -27.54 10.14
N GLY A 295 12.57 -27.55 9.28
CA GLY A 295 11.26 -28.15 9.58
C GLY A 295 10.23 -27.20 10.22
N SER A 296 10.54 -25.93 10.45
CA SER A 296 9.54 -24.92 10.89
C SER A 296 8.55 -24.56 9.78
N LEU A 297 9.04 -24.35 8.55
CA LEU A 297 8.24 -24.21 7.33
C LEU A 297 8.55 -25.37 6.37
N PRO A 298 7.99 -26.57 6.58
CA PRO A 298 8.15 -27.68 5.64
C PRO A 298 7.48 -27.34 4.30
N TYR A 299 8.15 -27.61 3.19
CA TYR A 299 7.70 -27.25 1.85
C TYR A 299 7.80 -28.43 0.87
N GLN A 300 6.92 -28.45 -0.15
CA GLN A 300 6.98 -29.38 -1.28
C GLN A 300 7.07 -28.59 -2.59
N VAL A 301 7.95 -29.02 -3.50
CA VAL A 301 8.04 -28.45 -4.86
C VAL A 301 7.15 -29.25 -5.81
N PHE A 302 6.29 -28.58 -6.57
CA PHE A 302 5.40 -29.15 -7.58
C PHE A 302 5.83 -28.66 -8.97
N TYR A 303 6.91 -29.25 -9.49
CA TYR A 303 7.51 -28.91 -10.78
C TYR A 303 7.95 -30.17 -11.55
N GLY A 304 8.37 -30.00 -12.82
CA GLY A 304 9.04 -31.03 -13.61
C GLY A 304 8.21 -32.30 -13.86
N LYS A 305 8.90 -33.45 -13.79
CA LYS A 305 8.30 -34.80 -13.95
C LYS A 305 7.75 -35.33 -12.63
N GLU A 306 8.36 -34.96 -11.51
CA GLU A 306 8.06 -35.47 -10.15
C GLU A 306 6.69 -35.02 -9.62
N ARG A 307 6.14 -33.91 -10.13
CA ARG A 307 4.72 -33.55 -9.91
C ARG A 307 3.70 -34.66 -10.29
N SER A 308 4.11 -35.69 -11.04
CA SER A 308 3.28 -36.85 -11.36
C SER A 308 3.25 -37.93 -10.27
N THR A 309 4.21 -37.94 -9.34
CA THR A 309 4.22 -38.85 -8.19
C THR A 309 3.57 -38.24 -6.95
N ILE A 310 3.63 -36.92 -6.78
CA ILE A 310 3.05 -36.19 -5.64
C ILE A 310 1.54 -36.47 -5.51
N GLN A 311 1.12 -36.87 -4.31
CA GLN A 311 -0.25 -37.13 -3.90
C GLN A 311 -0.76 -36.04 -2.94
N PHE A 312 -2.07 -36.04 -2.67
CA PHE A 312 -2.67 -35.12 -1.70
C PHE A 312 -2.07 -35.27 -0.30
N GLN A 313 -1.77 -36.50 0.13
CA GLN A 313 -1.20 -36.80 1.47
C GLN A 313 0.16 -36.14 1.71
N ASP A 314 0.95 -35.91 0.66
CA ASP A 314 2.25 -35.22 0.75
C ASP A 314 2.02 -33.73 0.99
N ILE A 315 1.05 -33.15 0.27
CA ILE A 315 0.66 -31.74 0.36
C ILE A 315 -0.05 -31.40 1.68
N SER A 316 -0.84 -32.31 2.25
CA SER A 316 -1.49 -32.09 3.55
C SER A 316 -0.54 -32.03 4.75
N ARG A 317 0.75 -32.37 4.56
CA ARG A 317 1.79 -32.42 5.60
C ARG A 317 2.76 -31.24 5.58
N VAL A 318 2.69 -30.38 4.57
CA VAL A 318 3.60 -29.23 4.38
C VAL A 318 2.88 -27.91 4.63
N ALA A 319 3.62 -26.89 5.08
CA ALA A 319 3.12 -25.53 5.23
C ALA A 319 3.07 -24.80 3.88
N ILE A 320 3.92 -25.18 2.92
CA ILE A 320 4.08 -24.50 1.63
C ILE A 320 4.11 -25.52 0.48
N VAL A 321 3.41 -25.23 -0.62
CA VAL A 321 3.63 -25.87 -1.92
C VAL A 321 4.15 -24.81 -2.90
N LEU A 322 5.34 -25.02 -3.44
CA LEU A 322 5.95 -24.17 -4.45
C LEU A 322 5.63 -24.71 -5.85
N ALA A 323 4.95 -23.93 -6.68
CA ALA A 323 4.59 -24.30 -8.04
C ALA A 323 4.97 -23.21 -9.05
N THR A 324 5.23 -23.60 -10.30
CA THR A 324 5.36 -22.63 -11.40
C THR A 324 4.03 -22.41 -12.10
N TYR A 325 3.80 -21.21 -12.66
CA TYR A 325 2.60 -20.90 -13.46
C TYR A 325 2.26 -21.97 -14.51
N GLU A 326 3.26 -22.52 -15.18
CA GLU A 326 3.09 -23.59 -16.17
C GLU A 326 2.66 -24.93 -15.55
N SER A 327 3.25 -25.30 -14.40
CA SER A 327 2.93 -26.55 -13.71
C SER A 327 1.47 -26.60 -13.25
N VAL A 328 0.93 -25.45 -12.84
CA VAL A 328 -0.49 -25.26 -12.50
C VAL A 328 -1.38 -25.34 -13.76
N CYS A 329 -0.99 -24.71 -14.87
CA CYS A 329 -1.74 -24.81 -16.14
C CYS A 329 -1.85 -26.25 -16.64
N ILE A 330 -0.74 -27.00 -16.66
CA ILE A 330 -0.69 -28.41 -17.10
C ILE A 330 -1.30 -29.36 -16.04
N SER A 331 -1.71 -28.83 -14.88
CA SER A 331 -2.58 -29.52 -13.93
C SER A 331 -4.05 -29.42 -14.40
N GLY A 332 -4.57 -28.20 -14.52
CA GLY A 332 -5.99 -27.95 -14.81
C GLY A 332 -6.45 -28.41 -16.20
N ILE A 333 -5.61 -28.34 -17.24
CA ILE A 333 -5.98 -28.71 -18.62
C ILE A 333 -6.36 -30.20 -18.77
N LYS A 334 -6.03 -31.07 -17.80
CA LYS A 334 -6.40 -32.50 -17.88
C LYS A 334 -7.90 -32.74 -17.75
N GLU A 335 -8.62 -31.89 -17.02
CA GLU A 335 -10.05 -32.08 -16.76
C GLU A 335 -10.94 -31.69 -17.94
N SER A 336 -10.54 -30.68 -18.75
CA SER A 336 -11.32 -30.27 -19.92
C SER A 336 -11.45 -31.35 -20.98
N ASN A 337 -10.56 -32.35 -20.96
CA ASN A 337 -10.52 -33.44 -21.94
C ASN A 337 -11.14 -34.74 -21.41
N ASP A 338 -11.03 -35.03 -20.10
CA ASP A 338 -11.75 -36.17 -19.49
C ASP A 338 -13.27 -35.95 -19.43
N GLY A 339 -13.72 -34.68 -19.37
CA GLY A 339 -15.15 -34.31 -19.35
C GLY A 339 -15.96 -34.61 -20.61
N GLN A 340 -15.38 -35.23 -21.65
CA GLN A 340 -16.08 -35.56 -22.91
C GLN A 340 -16.16 -37.05 -23.28
N GLN A 341 -15.65 -37.97 -22.44
CA GLN A 341 -15.78 -39.41 -22.74
C GLN A 341 -17.11 -40.02 -22.28
N ILE A 342 -18.18 -39.70 -23.01
CA ILE A 342 -19.41 -40.52 -22.98
C ILE A 342 -19.19 -41.74 -23.87
N GLY A 343 -18.98 -42.89 -23.24
CA GLY A 343 -19.21 -44.21 -23.86
C GLY A 343 -18.14 -44.72 -24.83
N THR A 344 -17.16 -45.45 -24.30
CA THR A 344 -16.91 -46.83 -24.76
C THR A 344 -16.14 -47.60 -23.70
N SER A 345 -16.40 -48.90 -23.59
CA SER A 345 -15.80 -49.76 -22.56
C SER A 345 -14.46 -50.32 -23.00
N ASP A 346 -13.36 -49.91 -22.36
CA ASP A 346 -12.09 -50.63 -22.46
C ASP A 346 -11.32 -50.61 -21.13
N GLN A 347 -11.00 -51.80 -20.59
CA GLN A 347 -10.34 -51.95 -19.28
C GLN A 347 -8.80 -51.85 -19.42
N GLY A 348 -8.31 -50.74 -19.96
CA GLY A 348 -6.92 -50.55 -20.37
C GLY A 348 -6.11 -49.57 -19.49
N ARG A 349 -5.45 -50.08 -18.44
CA ARG A 349 -4.39 -49.38 -17.66
C ARG A 349 -4.76 -47.98 -17.11
N LYS A 350 -5.15 -47.90 -15.82
CA LYS A 350 -5.09 -46.65 -15.05
C LYS A 350 -3.65 -46.09 -15.02
N LYS A 351 -3.32 -45.15 -15.90
CA LYS A 351 -2.14 -44.30 -15.74
C LYS A 351 -2.24 -43.57 -14.40
N LYS A 352 -1.16 -43.50 -13.62
CA LYS A 352 -1.12 -42.68 -12.41
C LYS A 352 -1.25 -41.21 -12.80
N SER A 353 -2.45 -40.65 -12.70
CA SER A 353 -2.70 -39.22 -12.76
C SER A 353 -2.18 -38.59 -11.46
N GLY A 354 -1.07 -37.85 -11.55
CA GLY A 354 -0.62 -36.99 -10.45
C GLY A 354 -1.68 -35.97 -10.07
N LEU A 355 -1.64 -35.54 -8.81
CA LEU A 355 -2.65 -34.70 -8.18
C LEU A 355 -3.02 -33.46 -9.02
N ASN A 356 -4.32 -33.17 -9.14
CA ASN A 356 -4.78 -31.90 -9.71
C ASN A 356 -4.98 -30.83 -8.62
N LEU A 357 -4.23 -29.73 -8.73
CA LEU A 357 -4.28 -28.61 -7.78
C LEU A 357 -5.63 -27.87 -7.75
N SER A 358 -6.44 -27.95 -8.82
CA SER A 358 -7.77 -27.31 -8.89
C SER A 358 -8.83 -27.97 -7.99
N ASN A 359 -8.69 -29.27 -7.69
CA ASN A 359 -9.59 -30.00 -6.81
C ASN A 359 -9.22 -29.85 -5.33
N VAL A 360 -8.04 -29.29 -5.04
CA VAL A 360 -7.60 -28.99 -3.68
C VAL A 360 -8.12 -27.61 -3.28
N ARG A 361 -8.72 -27.51 -2.09
CA ARG A 361 -9.10 -26.25 -1.47
C ARG A 361 -7.97 -25.81 -0.53
N TRP A 362 -7.28 -24.76 -0.92
CA TRP A 362 -6.08 -24.26 -0.24
C TRP A 362 -6.45 -23.31 0.91
N PHE A 363 -5.67 -23.32 2.00
CA PHE A 363 -5.83 -22.29 3.02
C PHE A 363 -5.50 -20.90 2.44
N ARG A 364 -4.36 -20.79 1.76
CA ARG A 364 -3.91 -19.56 1.08
C ARG A 364 -3.34 -19.88 -0.30
N ILE A 365 -3.57 -18.99 -1.27
CA ILE A 365 -2.79 -18.94 -2.53
C ILE A 365 -2.03 -17.61 -2.59
N VAL A 366 -0.74 -17.67 -2.93
CA VAL A 366 0.13 -16.53 -3.20
C VAL A 366 0.47 -16.53 -4.70
N LEU A 367 0.28 -15.40 -5.38
CA LEU A 367 0.78 -15.17 -6.73
C LEU A 367 2.02 -14.26 -6.66
N ASP A 368 3.18 -14.81 -6.98
CA ASP A 368 4.42 -14.05 -7.11
C ASP A 368 4.60 -13.53 -8.55
N GLU A 369 4.97 -12.26 -8.66
CA GLU A 369 4.80 -11.44 -9.87
C GLU A 369 3.43 -11.62 -10.56
N ALA A 370 2.36 -11.35 -9.79
CA ALA A 370 0.95 -11.54 -10.17
C ALA A 370 0.52 -10.86 -11.49
N HIS A 371 1.32 -9.93 -12.03
CA HIS A 371 1.13 -9.32 -13.35
C HIS A 371 1.18 -10.34 -14.51
N TYR A 372 1.67 -11.57 -14.28
CA TYR A 372 1.58 -12.70 -15.21
C TYR A 372 0.14 -13.12 -15.60
N MET A 373 -0.88 -12.58 -14.93
CA MET A 373 -2.32 -12.83 -15.11
C MET A 373 -3.08 -11.69 -15.83
N LYS A 374 -2.36 -10.81 -16.55
CA LYS A 374 -2.90 -9.57 -17.15
C LYS A 374 -4.05 -9.73 -18.18
N ASP A 375 -4.17 -10.88 -18.85
CA ASP A 375 -5.27 -11.14 -19.79
C ASP A 375 -6.18 -12.26 -19.25
N PRO A 376 -7.48 -12.00 -18.98
CA PRO A 376 -8.40 -12.98 -18.41
C PRO A 376 -8.78 -14.09 -19.40
N LYS A 377 -8.54 -13.92 -20.71
CA LYS A 377 -8.85 -14.92 -21.74
C LYS A 377 -7.79 -16.01 -21.85
N THR A 378 -6.61 -15.81 -21.26
CA THR A 378 -5.55 -16.83 -21.32
C THR A 378 -5.89 -18.04 -20.45
N ASN A 379 -5.55 -19.25 -20.92
CA ASN A 379 -5.71 -20.48 -20.15
C ASN A 379 -5.04 -20.40 -18.76
N ARG A 380 -3.96 -19.61 -18.62
CA ARG A 380 -3.32 -19.33 -17.33
C ARG A 380 -4.28 -18.61 -16.39
N SER A 381 -4.83 -17.47 -16.79
CA SER A 381 -5.77 -16.72 -15.94
C SER A 381 -7.05 -17.51 -15.65
N ILE A 382 -7.57 -18.25 -16.62
CA ILE A 382 -8.76 -19.12 -16.43
C ILE A 382 -8.48 -20.19 -15.35
N VAL A 383 -7.33 -20.86 -15.39
CA VAL A 383 -6.96 -21.86 -14.38
C VAL A 383 -6.65 -21.21 -13.02
N LEU A 384 -5.97 -20.05 -12.98
CA LEU A 384 -5.69 -19.36 -11.72
C LEU A 384 -6.96 -18.87 -11.00
N LEU A 385 -7.95 -18.39 -11.76
CA LEU A 385 -9.24 -17.94 -11.24
C LEU A 385 -10.14 -19.10 -10.76
N SER A 386 -9.97 -20.31 -11.32
CA SER A 386 -10.74 -21.49 -10.88
C SER A 386 -10.21 -22.11 -9.58
N LEU A 387 -8.99 -21.75 -9.13
CA LEU A 387 -8.41 -22.29 -7.89
C LEU A 387 -9.23 -21.93 -6.64
N LYS A 388 -9.54 -22.94 -5.83
CA LYS A 388 -10.30 -22.81 -4.60
C LYS A 388 -9.37 -22.48 -3.43
N ALA A 389 -9.59 -21.36 -2.76
CA ALA A 389 -8.88 -20.98 -1.54
C ALA A 389 -9.75 -20.13 -0.61
N GLN A 390 -9.40 -20.11 0.68
CA GLN A 390 -9.93 -19.13 1.63
C GLN A 390 -9.22 -17.78 1.43
N ARG A 391 -7.90 -17.74 1.62
CA ARG A 391 -7.07 -16.51 1.57
C ARG A 391 -6.29 -16.37 0.27
N ARG A 392 -6.08 -15.14 -0.19
CA ARG A 392 -5.37 -14.85 -1.46
C ARG A 392 -4.46 -13.64 -1.35
N LEU A 393 -3.23 -13.76 -1.83
CA LEU A 393 -2.22 -12.71 -1.77
C LEU A 393 -1.57 -12.50 -3.13
N CYS A 394 -1.57 -11.27 -3.62
CA CYS A 394 -0.90 -10.89 -4.87
C CYS A 394 0.37 -10.11 -4.56
N LEU A 395 1.53 -10.62 -4.97
CA LEU A 395 2.81 -9.92 -4.91
C LEU A 395 3.14 -9.39 -6.32
N THR A 396 3.29 -8.09 -6.49
CA THR A 396 3.74 -7.49 -7.76
C THR A 396 4.19 -6.06 -7.55
N GLY A 397 5.39 -5.69 -7.99
CA GLY A 397 5.83 -4.28 -7.97
C GLY A 397 5.02 -3.37 -8.92
N THR A 398 4.24 -3.97 -9.82
CA THR A 398 3.42 -3.29 -10.85
C THR A 398 2.00 -3.88 -10.88
N PRO A 399 1.09 -3.47 -9.97
CA PRO A 399 -0.30 -3.97 -9.94
C PRO A 399 -1.16 -3.48 -11.11
N MET A 400 -0.73 -2.44 -11.81
CA MET A 400 -1.20 -2.03 -13.14
C MET A 400 0.03 -1.83 -14.02
N GLN A 401 0.00 -2.31 -15.25
CA GLN A 401 1.09 -2.13 -16.22
C GLN A 401 0.66 -1.33 -17.44
N ASN A 402 -0.45 -1.72 -18.06
CA ASN A 402 -0.89 -1.17 -19.35
C ASN A 402 -2.34 -0.66 -19.33
N ASN A 403 -3.22 -1.25 -18.51
CA ASN A 403 -4.64 -0.92 -18.51
C ASN A 403 -5.34 -1.27 -17.17
N LEU A 404 -6.54 -0.73 -16.95
CA LEU A 404 -7.35 -0.98 -15.75
C LEU A 404 -7.84 -2.45 -15.64
N GLY A 405 -7.92 -3.18 -16.75
CA GLY A 405 -8.24 -4.61 -16.77
C GLY A 405 -7.15 -5.48 -16.12
N ASP A 406 -5.89 -5.03 -16.13
CA ASP A 406 -4.79 -5.71 -15.39
C ASP A 406 -5.16 -5.83 -13.90
N LEU A 407 -5.62 -4.72 -13.30
CA LEU A 407 -6.10 -4.66 -11.91
C LEU A 407 -7.40 -5.43 -11.72
N HIS A 408 -8.35 -5.32 -12.66
CA HIS A 408 -9.63 -6.03 -12.56
C HIS A 408 -9.46 -7.56 -12.43
N ASN A 409 -8.46 -8.13 -13.09
CA ASN A 409 -8.15 -9.55 -12.94
C ASN A 409 -7.61 -9.88 -11.54
N LEU A 410 -6.80 -9.01 -10.94
CA LEU A 410 -6.37 -9.15 -9.54
C LEU A 410 -7.59 -9.08 -8.60
N LEU A 411 -8.57 -8.20 -8.85
CA LEU A 411 -9.81 -8.13 -8.04
C LEU A 411 -10.65 -9.41 -8.16
N LYS A 412 -10.79 -9.96 -9.37
CA LYS A 412 -11.46 -11.25 -9.62
C LYS A 412 -10.76 -12.40 -8.91
N PHE A 413 -9.43 -12.43 -8.92
CA PHE A 413 -8.67 -13.43 -8.19
C PHE A 413 -8.91 -13.30 -6.68
N LEU A 414 -8.79 -12.10 -6.11
CA LEU A 414 -9.10 -11.82 -4.70
C LEU A 414 -10.59 -12.05 -4.33
N ARG A 415 -11.48 -12.23 -5.32
CA ARG A 415 -12.94 -12.35 -5.17
C ARG A 415 -13.58 -11.14 -4.47
N LEU A 416 -13.09 -9.96 -4.81
CA LEU A 416 -13.51 -8.69 -4.19
C LEU A 416 -14.89 -8.25 -4.73
N GLU A 417 -15.96 -8.88 -4.26
CA GLU A 417 -17.33 -8.53 -4.65
C GLU A 417 -17.75 -7.13 -4.16
N PRO A 418 -18.54 -6.37 -4.93
CA PRO A 418 -19.04 -6.67 -6.28
C PRO A 418 -18.11 -6.14 -7.41
N TRP A 419 -16.85 -5.82 -7.12
CA TRP A 419 -15.89 -5.18 -8.04
C TRP A 419 -15.21 -6.16 -9.01
N SER A 420 -15.14 -7.44 -8.64
CA SER A 420 -14.90 -8.60 -9.52
C SER A 420 -15.87 -8.69 -10.71
N ASN A 421 -17.12 -8.22 -10.54
CA ASN A 421 -18.16 -8.33 -11.56
C ASN A 421 -17.87 -7.45 -12.80
N ASN A 422 -17.94 -8.05 -14.00
CA ASN A 422 -17.63 -7.37 -15.26
C ASN A 422 -18.52 -6.17 -15.59
N SER A 423 -19.80 -6.19 -15.18
CA SER A 423 -20.75 -5.10 -15.45
C SER A 423 -20.51 -3.93 -14.50
N ILE A 424 -20.35 -4.23 -13.21
CA ILE A 424 -20.11 -3.24 -12.17
C ILE A 424 -18.76 -2.55 -12.38
N TRP A 425 -17.68 -3.31 -12.60
CA TRP A 425 -16.35 -2.73 -12.90
C TRP A 425 -16.39 -1.75 -14.07
N LYS A 426 -17.05 -2.13 -15.17
CA LYS A 426 -17.13 -1.29 -16.37
C LYS A 426 -17.88 0.01 -16.15
N GLN A 427 -19.04 -0.06 -15.48
CA GLN A 427 -19.89 1.10 -15.24
C GLN A 427 -19.37 2.01 -14.12
N CYS A 428 -18.62 1.46 -13.16
CA CYS A 428 -18.29 2.16 -11.91
C CYS A 428 -16.80 2.51 -11.77
N VAL A 429 -15.91 1.90 -12.56
CA VAL A 429 -14.47 2.19 -12.54
C VAL A 429 -13.92 2.41 -13.95
N GLU A 430 -14.08 1.44 -14.86
CA GLU A 430 -13.39 1.45 -16.17
C GLU A 430 -13.80 2.65 -17.05
N LEU A 431 -15.08 2.81 -17.36
CA LEU A 431 -15.59 3.92 -18.17
C LEU A 431 -15.48 5.28 -17.44
N PRO A 432 -15.85 5.41 -16.15
CA PRO A 432 -15.64 6.64 -15.39
C PRO A 432 -14.19 7.15 -15.40
N VAL A 433 -13.19 6.28 -15.17
CA VAL A 433 -11.78 6.70 -15.17
C VAL A 433 -11.28 7.03 -16.58
N GLN A 434 -11.73 6.29 -17.62
CA GLN A 434 -11.45 6.64 -19.02
C GLN A 434 -12.02 8.02 -19.41
N LEU A 435 -13.17 8.41 -18.84
CA LEU A 435 -13.82 9.71 -19.04
C LEU A 435 -13.34 10.79 -18.05
N CYS A 436 -12.32 10.49 -17.22
CA CYS A 436 -11.80 11.38 -16.17
C CYS A 436 -12.85 11.84 -15.13
N ASP A 437 -13.90 11.06 -14.90
CA ASP A 437 -14.93 11.32 -13.89
C ASP A 437 -14.33 11.20 -12.48
N PRO A 438 -14.35 12.27 -11.65
CA PRO A 438 -13.80 12.25 -10.29
C PRO A 438 -14.38 11.14 -9.41
N ARG A 439 -15.64 10.73 -9.64
CA ARG A 439 -16.30 9.68 -8.85
C ARG A 439 -15.63 8.32 -9.05
N GLY A 440 -15.33 7.97 -10.31
CA GLY A 440 -14.61 6.74 -10.65
C GLY A 440 -13.17 6.75 -10.14
N ILE A 441 -12.51 7.90 -10.19
CA ILE A 441 -11.15 8.08 -9.68
C ILE A 441 -11.13 7.92 -8.14
N LEU A 442 -12.08 8.50 -7.41
CA LEU A 442 -12.22 8.31 -5.96
C LEU A 442 -12.56 6.86 -5.60
N THR A 443 -13.50 6.23 -6.30
CA THR A 443 -13.81 4.81 -6.14
C THR A 443 -12.56 3.93 -6.34
N LEU A 444 -11.73 4.21 -7.36
CA LEU A 444 -10.47 3.51 -7.62
C LEU A 444 -9.40 3.78 -6.55
N GLN A 445 -9.29 5.01 -6.05
CA GLN A 445 -8.37 5.36 -4.96
C GLN A 445 -8.75 4.64 -3.66
N ASN A 446 -10.03 4.68 -3.28
CA ASN A 446 -10.53 3.98 -2.08
C ASN A 446 -10.38 2.46 -2.19
N LEU A 447 -10.61 1.89 -3.38
CA LEU A 447 -10.28 0.51 -3.72
C LEU A 447 -8.81 0.19 -3.41
N MET A 448 -7.88 0.92 -4.02
CA MET A 448 -6.44 0.68 -3.88
C MET A 448 -5.94 0.90 -2.44
N ASN A 449 -6.44 1.92 -1.75
CA ASN A 449 -6.10 2.22 -0.35
C ASN A 449 -6.53 1.09 0.61
N GLY A 450 -7.67 0.44 0.35
CA GLY A 450 -8.13 -0.69 1.16
C GLY A 450 -7.37 -1.98 0.86
N ILE A 451 -7.23 -2.35 -0.42
CA ILE A 451 -6.73 -3.68 -0.81
C ILE A 451 -5.22 -3.76 -1.03
N SER A 452 -4.51 -2.63 -1.13
CA SER A 452 -3.10 -2.63 -1.54
C SER A 452 -2.18 -1.81 -0.65
N MET A 453 -1.09 -2.44 -0.22
CA MET A 453 0.02 -1.74 0.41
C MET A 453 1.15 -1.54 -0.60
N ARG A 454 1.54 -0.29 -0.83
CA ARG A 454 2.64 0.08 -1.73
C ARG A 454 3.57 1.09 -1.08
N ARG A 455 4.85 0.74 -0.97
CA ARG A 455 5.93 1.64 -0.53
C ARG A 455 7.09 1.65 -1.52
N LEU A 456 7.80 2.76 -1.56
CA LEU A 456 8.98 2.98 -2.41
C LEU A 456 10.25 2.83 -1.58
N LYS A 457 11.36 2.38 -2.18
CA LYS A 457 12.67 2.34 -1.50
C LYS A 457 13.02 3.67 -0.85
N THR A 458 12.89 4.78 -1.58
CA THR A 458 13.15 6.14 -1.12
C THR A 458 12.29 6.61 0.06
N THR A 459 11.21 5.89 0.40
CA THR A 459 10.33 6.19 1.54
C THR A 459 10.54 5.27 2.75
N VAL A 460 11.46 4.31 2.66
CA VAL A 460 11.65 3.23 3.64
C VAL A 460 13.12 2.96 3.96
N LEU A 461 14.03 3.14 3.00
CA LEU A 461 15.44 2.80 3.10
C LEU A 461 16.31 4.02 2.74
N GLU A 462 17.31 4.30 3.56
CA GLU A 462 18.36 5.29 3.29
C GLU A 462 19.35 4.75 2.25
N LEU A 463 18.92 4.70 0.98
CA LEU A 463 19.77 4.30 -0.14
C LEU A 463 20.55 5.51 -0.71
N PRO A 464 21.78 5.30 -1.24
CA PRO A 464 22.50 6.34 -1.97
C PRO A 464 21.75 6.74 -3.25
N GLU A 465 22.04 7.95 -3.75
CA GLU A 465 21.40 8.48 -4.96
C GLU A 465 21.61 7.59 -6.20
N LYS A 466 20.56 7.46 -7.01
CA LYS A 466 20.59 6.68 -8.25
C LYS A 466 21.38 7.41 -9.33
N VAL A 467 22.66 7.07 -9.49
CA VAL A 467 23.50 7.57 -10.58
C VAL A 467 23.12 6.90 -11.90
N GLU A 468 22.27 7.56 -12.69
CA GLU A 468 21.99 7.17 -14.08
C GLU A 468 23.11 7.64 -15.02
N ARG A 469 23.45 6.81 -16.01
CA ARG A 469 24.45 7.13 -17.03
C ARG A 469 23.94 6.69 -18.40
N VAL A 470 23.64 7.65 -19.26
CA VAL A 470 23.30 7.39 -20.67
C VAL A 470 24.59 7.08 -21.42
N ILE A 471 24.74 5.84 -21.87
CA ILE A 471 25.86 5.42 -22.74
C ILE A 471 25.35 5.46 -24.18
N ASN A 472 25.69 6.53 -24.89
CA ASN A 472 25.43 6.61 -26.34
C ASN A 472 26.34 5.62 -27.08
N ILE A 473 25.75 4.80 -27.95
CA ILE A 473 26.46 3.81 -28.75
C ILE A 473 26.26 4.17 -30.22
N GLU A 474 27.34 4.41 -30.94
CA GLU A 474 27.31 4.62 -32.39
C GLU A 474 27.01 3.29 -33.11
N LEU A 475 26.03 3.29 -34.01
CA LEU A 475 25.79 2.19 -34.93
C LEU A 475 26.95 2.12 -35.92
N LYS A 476 27.79 1.07 -35.80
CA LYS A 476 28.87 0.82 -36.75
C LYS A 476 28.35 0.08 -37.99
N SER A 477 29.03 0.26 -39.12
CA SER A 477 28.80 -0.56 -40.32
C SER A 477 29.00 -2.06 -39.98
N PRO A 478 28.15 -2.98 -40.47
CA PRO A 478 27.07 -2.80 -41.46
C PRO A 478 25.73 -2.32 -40.87
N TRP A 479 25.57 -2.30 -39.54
CA TRP A 479 24.28 -2.04 -38.90
C TRP A 479 23.71 -0.66 -39.19
N ASN A 480 24.57 0.36 -39.36
CA ASN A 480 24.12 1.70 -39.76
C ASN A 480 23.46 1.69 -41.15
N GLN A 481 24.08 1.02 -42.14
CA GLN A 481 23.54 0.93 -43.51
C GLN A 481 22.21 0.16 -43.55
N ILE A 482 22.06 -0.86 -42.70
CA ILE A 482 20.80 -1.60 -42.53
C ILE A 482 19.73 -0.70 -41.87
N TYR A 483 20.11 0.10 -40.86
CA TYR A 483 19.22 1.05 -40.20
C TYR A 483 18.75 2.16 -41.16
N GLU A 484 19.67 2.80 -41.87
CA GLU A 484 19.40 3.84 -42.88
C GLU A 484 18.46 3.32 -43.96
N LYS A 485 18.77 2.17 -44.58
CA LYS A 485 17.92 1.55 -45.61
C LYS A 485 16.52 1.21 -45.08
N ASN A 486 16.40 0.72 -43.85
CA ASN A 486 15.11 0.43 -43.23
C ASN A 486 14.33 1.72 -42.91
N HIS A 487 15.02 2.79 -42.51
CA HIS A 487 14.43 4.11 -42.27
C HIS A 487 13.93 4.74 -43.56
N GLU A 488 14.71 4.72 -44.65
CA GLU A 488 14.29 5.15 -45.99
C GLU A 488 13.06 4.37 -46.48
N THR A 489 13.07 3.04 -46.31
CA THR A 489 11.94 2.17 -46.68
C THR A 489 10.68 2.53 -45.88
N PHE A 490 10.82 2.74 -44.57
CA PHE A 490 9.70 3.16 -43.71
C PHE A 490 9.18 4.55 -44.10
N ALA A 491 10.06 5.52 -44.33
CA ALA A 491 9.71 6.88 -44.74
C ALA A 491 9.00 6.91 -46.10
N SER A 492 9.44 6.10 -47.07
CA SER A 492 8.79 5.98 -48.38
C SER A 492 7.38 5.38 -48.30
N ILE A 493 7.15 4.42 -47.39
CA ILE A 493 5.84 3.75 -47.22
C ILE A 493 4.87 4.63 -46.43
N TYR A 494 5.32 5.21 -45.31
CA TYR A 494 4.43 5.88 -44.34
C TYR A 494 4.46 7.41 -44.40
N GLY A 495 5.52 8.04 -44.92
CA GLY A 495 5.61 9.51 -45.03
C GLY A 495 4.52 10.11 -45.92
N ASN A 496 4.17 9.43 -47.01
CA ASN A 496 3.08 9.82 -47.90
C ASN A 496 1.69 9.77 -47.23
N TYR A 497 1.52 8.92 -46.21
CA TYR A 497 0.29 8.81 -45.43
C TYR A 497 0.08 9.98 -44.46
N VAL A 498 1.17 10.59 -43.98
CA VAL A 498 1.10 11.76 -43.06
C VAL A 498 0.72 13.02 -43.82
N ILE A 499 1.20 13.17 -45.07
CA ILE A 499 0.92 14.34 -45.93
C ILE A 499 -0.53 14.32 -46.49
N THR A 500 -1.24 13.20 -46.39
CA THR A 500 -2.62 13.04 -46.89
C THR A 500 -3.70 13.05 -45.81
N GLN A 501 -3.37 13.38 -44.55
CA GLN A 501 -4.32 13.62 -43.46
C GLN A 501 -4.05 14.93 -42.67
N LEU A 502 -3.39 15.89 -43.31
CA LEU A 502 -3.27 17.30 -42.90
C LEU A 502 -3.90 18.21 -43.96
#